data_AF-A0A2M8W2M8-F1
#
_entry.id   AF-A0A2M8W2M8-F1
#
_cell.length_a   1.000
_cell.length_b   1.000
_cell.length_c   1.000
_cell.angle_alpha   90.00
_cell.angle_beta   90.00
_cell.angle_gamma   90.00
#
_symmetry.space_group_name_H-M   'P 1'
#
loop_
_entity.id
_entity.type
_entity.pdbx_description
1 polymer ?
#
loop_
_entity_poly.entity_id
_entity_poly.type
_entity_poly.pdbx_seq_one_letter_code
_entity_poly.pdbx_strand_id
1 'polypeptide(L)'
;MGPIRRGLIWGLAMLAPAPAWADVCTALRPAWDGQPVTAFGEFLYLLQTPVVLMLIVATALAVRFRSEWGGLVVVIGWSLSTFLATGWGANGDIRDAARIEGCVGNATLFILVAALVCVGVVLYTAPLKRDKT
;
A
#
# COMPACT_ATOMS: atom_id res chain seq x y z
N MET A 1 20.40 21.41 -44.14
CA MET A 1 19.60 20.89 -43.00
C MET A 1 19.66 21.91 -41.89
N GLY A 2 18.56 22.62 -41.63
CA GLY A 2 18.58 23.90 -40.90
C GLY A 2 18.79 23.78 -39.38
N PRO A 3 19.46 24.77 -38.75
CA PRO A 3 19.76 24.79 -37.30
C PRO A 3 18.50 24.78 -36.42
N ILE A 4 17.36 25.15 -36.98
CA ILE A 4 16.05 25.22 -36.31
C ILE A 4 15.55 23.82 -35.89
N ARG A 5 15.78 22.77 -36.71
CA ARG A 5 15.40 21.39 -36.35
C ARG A 5 16.22 20.86 -35.18
N ARG A 6 17.49 21.28 -35.07
CA ARG A 6 18.38 20.86 -33.99
C ARG A 6 17.95 21.49 -32.68
N GLY A 7 17.60 22.79 -32.66
CA GLY A 7 17.07 23.46 -31.48
C GLY A 7 15.78 22.82 -30.93
N LEU A 8 14.89 22.37 -31.81
CA LEU A 8 13.63 21.73 -31.41
C LEU A 8 13.85 20.35 -30.75
N ILE A 9 14.80 19.56 -31.24
CA ILE A 9 15.14 18.25 -30.68
C ILE A 9 15.76 18.41 -29.29
N TRP A 10 16.63 19.41 -29.10
CA TRP A 10 17.21 19.72 -27.79
C TRP A 10 16.19 20.28 -26.80
N GLY A 11 15.23 21.09 -27.26
CA GLY A 11 14.12 21.57 -26.42
C GLY A 11 13.18 20.44 -25.98
N LEU A 12 12.88 19.48 -26.87
CA LEU A 12 12.06 18.31 -26.54
C LEU A 12 12.79 17.36 -25.56
N ALA A 13 14.12 17.23 -25.70
CA ALA A 13 14.94 16.42 -24.81
C ALA A 13 15.03 16.99 -23.37
N MET A 14 14.87 18.31 -23.20
CA MET A 14 14.77 18.92 -21.87
C MET A 14 13.38 18.81 -21.24
N LEU A 15 12.34 18.53 -22.03
CA LEU A 15 11.00 18.19 -21.54
C LEU A 15 10.81 16.69 -21.30
N ALA A 16 11.72 15.85 -21.77
CA ALA A 16 11.69 14.43 -21.46
C ALA A 16 12.20 14.23 -20.02
N PRO A 17 11.40 13.69 -19.10
CA PRO A 17 11.91 13.33 -17.77
C PRO A 17 13.07 12.36 -17.97
N ALA A 18 14.25 12.71 -17.45
CA ALA A 18 15.47 11.95 -17.66
C ALA A 18 15.29 10.52 -17.11
N PRO A 19 15.57 9.45 -17.90
CA PRO A 19 15.40 8.06 -17.47
C PRO A 19 16.48 7.58 -16.49
N ALA A 20 17.33 8.46 -15.94
CA ALA A 20 18.48 8.07 -15.14
C ALA A 20 18.16 7.68 -13.67
N TRP A 21 16.89 7.75 -13.26
CA TRP A 21 16.39 7.47 -11.90
C TRP A 21 15.09 6.68 -11.95
N ALA A 22 14.94 5.78 -12.91
CA ALA A 22 13.71 5.01 -13.11
C ALA A 22 13.90 3.50 -13.01
N ASP A 23 15.14 3.01 -12.80
CA ASP A 23 15.45 1.58 -12.78
C ASP A 23 14.79 0.87 -11.60
N VAL A 24 14.72 1.53 -10.43
CA VAL A 24 14.10 0.94 -9.24
C VAL A 24 12.58 0.89 -9.40
N CYS A 25 11.96 1.98 -9.84
CA CYS A 25 10.51 2.01 -10.02
C CYS A 25 10.02 1.13 -11.17
N THR A 26 10.77 0.99 -12.27
CA THR A 26 10.43 0.04 -13.35
C THR A 26 10.58 -1.42 -12.91
N ALA A 27 11.53 -1.72 -12.02
CA ALA A 27 11.66 -3.04 -11.42
C ALA A 27 10.54 -3.36 -10.40
N LEU A 28 10.15 -2.39 -9.56
CA LEU A 28 9.10 -2.59 -8.55
C LEU A 28 7.68 -2.48 -9.11
N ARG A 29 7.44 -1.59 -10.08
CA ARG A 29 6.14 -1.38 -10.75
C ARG A 29 6.35 -1.15 -12.25
N PRO A 30 6.35 -2.22 -13.05
CA PRO A 30 6.56 -2.15 -14.51
C PRO A 30 5.54 -1.29 -15.28
N ALA A 31 4.36 -1.04 -14.69
CA ALA A 31 3.29 -0.24 -15.29
C ALA A 31 3.19 1.18 -14.71
N TRP A 32 4.23 1.68 -14.03
CA TRP A 32 4.23 3.03 -13.48
C TRP A 32 4.33 4.10 -14.57
N ASP A 33 3.55 5.17 -14.43
CA ASP A 33 3.40 6.27 -15.39
C ASP A 33 4.40 7.42 -15.19
N GLY A 34 5.30 7.28 -14.22
CA GLY A 34 6.30 8.29 -13.87
C GLY A 34 5.77 9.44 -13.02
N GLN A 35 4.50 9.41 -12.60
CA GLN A 35 3.94 10.40 -11.70
C GLN A 35 4.06 9.97 -10.23
N PRO A 36 4.26 10.92 -9.29
CA PRO A 36 4.34 10.57 -7.88
C PRO A 36 3.03 9.95 -7.39
N VAL A 37 3.12 8.76 -6.79
CA VAL A 37 1.96 8.01 -6.30
C VAL A 37 1.40 8.71 -5.06
N THR A 38 0.14 9.12 -5.15
CA THR A 38 -0.57 9.72 -4.00
C THR A 38 -0.83 8.69 -2.91
N ALA A 39 -1.03 9.15 -1.66
CA ALA A 39 -1.38 8.27 -0.54
C ALA A 39 -2.66 7.43 -0.82
N PHE A 40 -3.61 8.00 -1.57
CA PHE A 40 -4.83 7.29 -1.97
C PHE A 40 -4.57 6.24 -3.06
N GLY A 41 -3.71 6.54 -4.03
CA GLY A 41 -3.28 5.56 -5.03
C GLY A 41 -2.56 4.37 -4.40
N GLU A 42 -1.67 4.64 -3.43
CA GLU A 42 -0.99 3.58 -2.68
C GLU A 42 -1.97 2.73 -1.87
N PHE A 43 -2.96 3.37 -1.24
CA PHE A 43 -4.01 2.68 -0.50
C PHE A 43 -4.83 1.73 -1.39
N LEU A 44 -5.28 2.19 -2.56
CA LEU A 44 -6.02 1.36 -3.51
C LEU A 44 -5.16 0.19 -4.03
N TYR A 45 -3.89 0.45 -4.32
CA TYR A 45 -2.95 -0.58 -4.73
C TYR A 45 -2.80 -1.66 -3.65
N LEU A 46 -2.64 -1.27 -2.38
CA LEU A 46 -2.55 -2.20 -1.26
C LEU A 46 -3.84 -3.00 -1.04
N LEU A 47 -5.01 -2.37 -1.23
CA LEU A 47 -6.31 -3.05 -1.14
C LEU A 47 -6.50 -4.15 -2.20
N GLN A 48 -5.91 -3.98 -3.39
CA GLN A 48 -6.00 -4.95 -4.48
C GLN A 48 -5.03 -6.13 -4.29
N THR A 49 -4.16 -6.10 -3.29
CA THR A 49 -3.27 -7.23 -3.02
C THR A 49 -4.07 -8.46 -2.58
N PRO A 50 -3.69 -9.66 -3.06
CA PRO A 50 -4.44 -10.89 -2.75
C PRO A 50 -4.50 -11.17 -1.24
N VAL A 51 -3.47 -10.78 -0.50
CA VAL A 51 -3.41 -10.89 0.97
C VAL A 51 -4.50 -10.04 1.62
N VAL A 52 -4.65 -8.78 1.22
CA VAL A 52 -5.66 -7.88 1.80
C VAL A 52 -7.07 -8.31 1.40
N LEU A 53 -7.28 -8.77 0.17
CA LEU A 53 -8.57 -9.33 -0.26
C LEU A 53 -8.98 -10.54 0.60
N MET A 54 -8.05 -11.46 0.87
CA MET A 54 -8.32 -12.58 1.78
C MET A 54 -8.64 -12.10 3.20
N LEU A 55 -7.95 -11.07 3.70
CA LEU A 55 -8.22 -10.49 5.02
C LEU A 55 -9.58 -9.81 5.10
N ILE A 56 -10.04 -9.14 4.04
CA ILE A 56 -11.38 -8.54 3.99
C ILE A 56 -12.44 -9.64 4.11
N VAL A 57 -12.29 -10.75 3.37
CA VAL A 57 -13.20 -11.90 3.46
C VAL A 57 -13.15 -12.53 4.85
N ALA A 58 -11.96 -12.73 5.41
CA ALA A 58 -11.80 -13.27 6.77
C ALA A 58 -12.43 -12.37 7.83
N THR A 59 -12.31 -11.04 7.67
CA THR A 59 -12.95 -10.04 8.54
C THR A 59 -14.47 -10.17 8.48
N ALA A 60 -15.04 -10.26 7.27
CA ALA A 60 -16.48 -10.44 7.09
C ALA A 60 -16.98 -11.75 7.72
N LEU A 61 -16.23 -12.85 7.57
CA LEU A 61 -16.55 -14.14 8.19
C LEU A 61 -16.47 -14.06 9.72
N ALA A 62 -15.41 -13.45 10.27
CA ALA A 62 -15.24 -13.31 11.72
C ALA A 62 -16.39 -12.51 12.35
N VAL A 63 -16.81 -11.42 11.71
CA VAL A 63 -17.97 -10.62 12.11
C VAL A 63 -19.27 -11.43 11.97
N ARG A 64 -19.45 -12.15 10.86
CA ARG A 64 -20.69 -12.92 10.60
C ARG A 64 -20.90 -14.08 11.57
N PHE A 65 -19.83 -14.79 11.94
CA PHE A 65 -19.88 -15.91 12.88
C PHE A 65 -19.67 -15.49 14.33
N ARG A 66 -19.37 -14.21 14.58
CA ARG A 66 -19.08 -13.65 15.91
C ARG A 66 -18.10 -14.52 16.71
N SER A 67 -17.07 -15.02 16.02
CA SER A 67 -16.09 -15.95 16.57
C SER A 67 -14.98 -15.17 17.28
N GLU A 68 -14.74 -15.48 18.55
CA GLU A 68 -13.66 -14.90 19.35
C GLU A 68 -12.27 -15.21 18.74
N TRP A 69 -12.06 -16.46 18.32
CA TRP A 69 -10.84 -16.89 17.64
C TRP A 69 -10.70 -16.29 16.25
N GLY A 70 -11.83 -16.12 15.53
CA GLY A 70 -11.84 -15.45 14.24
C GLY A 70 -11.39 -14.00 14.33
N GLY A 71 -11.82 -13.28 15.36
CA GLY A 71 -11.37 -11.91 15.62
C GLY A 71 -9.87 -11.80 15.84
N LEU A 72 -9.29 -12.72 16.62
CA LEU A 72 -7.84 -12.75 16.88
C LEU A 72 -7.02 -12.99 15.61
N VAL A 73 -7.42 -13.98 14.79
CA VAL A 73 -6.74 -14.26 13.51
C VAL A 73 -6.80 -13.06 12.58
N VAL A 74 -7.94 -12.37 12.53
CA VAL A 74 -8.11 -11.17 11.70
C VAL A 74 -7.20 -10.03 12.17
N VAL A 75 -7.10 -9.76 13.47
CA VAL A 75 -6.22 -8.71 14.01
C VAL A 75 -4.75 -9.01 13.73
N ILE A 76 -4.31 -10.26 13.92
CA ILE A 76 -2.95 -10.69 13.57
C ILE A 76 -2.71 -10.52 12.08
N GLY A 77 -3.68 -10.92 11.25
CA GLY A 77 -3.61 -10.82 9.81
C GLY A 77 -3.46 -9.38 9.32
N TRP A 78 -4.29 -8.46 9.82
CA TRP A 78 -4.17 -7.02 9.50
C TRP A 78 -2.87 -6.41 10.01
N SER A 79 -2.41 -6.80 11.20
CA SER A 79 -1.12 -6.35 11.75
C SER A 79 0.06 -6.82 10.89
N LEU A 80 0.04 -8.10 10.48
CA LEU A 80 1.04 -8.68 9.59
C LEU A 80 1.00 -8.00 8.21
N SER A 81 -0.19 -7.77 7.64
CA SER A 81 -0.32 -7.07 6.35
C SER A 81 0.28 -5.67 6.39
N THR A 82 0.11 -4.96 7.52
CA THR A 82 0.69 -3.63 7.72
C THR A 82 2.21 -3.70 7.78
N PHE A 83 2.75 -4.67 8.52
CA PHE A 83 4.19 -4.92 8.57
C PHE A 83 4.77 -5.22 7.19
N LEU A 84 4.11 -6.09 6.42
CA LEU A 84 4.51 -6.43 5.05
C LEU A 84 4.48 -5.21 4.12
N ALA A 85 3.43 -4.39 4.21
CA ALA A 85 3.27 -3.18 3.40
C ALA A 85 4.35 -2.12 3.70
N THR A 86 4.83 -2.05 4.95
CA THR A 86 5.79 -1.02 5.37
C THR A 86 7.25 -1.45 5.32
N GLY A 87 7.57 -2.74 5.54
CA GLY A 87 8.94 -3.12 5.90
C GLY A 87 9.44 -4.51 5.48
N TRP A 88 8.64 -5.34 4.82
CA TRP A 88 9.10 -6.69 4.45
C TRP A 88 9.62 -6.76 3.02
N GLY A 89 10.89 -7.14 2.85
CA GLY A 89 11.44 -7.61 1.57
C GLY A 89 12.26 -6.60 0.75
N ALA A 90 12.48 -5.38 1.22
CA ALA A 90 13.39 -4.45 0.56
C ALA A 90 14.41 -3.90 1.58
N ASN A 91 15.69 -4.02 1.25
CA ASN A 91 16.76 -3.28 1.91
C ASN A 91 16.32 -1.81 1.97
N GLY A 92 16.42 -1.16 3.13
CA GLY A 92 15.90 0.21 3.35
C GLY A 92 16.25 1.16 2.20
N ASP A 93 17.47 1.02 1.67
CA ASP A 93 17.98 1.75 0.52
C ASP A 93 17.10 1.69 -0.75
N ILE A 94 16.54 0.53 -1.09
CA ILE A 94 15.69 0.37 -2.29
C ILE A 94 14.33 1.04 -2.09
N ARG A 95 13.79 1.00 -0.86
CA ARG A 95 12.51 1.66 -0.54
C ARG A 95 12.66 3.16 -0.41
N ASP A 96 13.81 3.61 0.09
CA ASP A 96 14.13 5.03 0.18
C ASP A 96 14.38 5.61 -1.21
N ALA A 97 15.11 4.90 -2.07
CA ALA A 97 15.22 5.23 -3.49
C ALA A 97 13.84 5.29 -4.18
N ALA A 98 12.98 4.29 -3.99
CA ALA A 98 11.64 4.27 -4.57
C ALA A 98 10.69 5.36 -4.01
N ARG A 99 10.95 5.85 -2.78
CA ARG A 99 10.24 7.01 -2.21
C ARG A 99 10.74 8.34 -2.75
N ILE A 100 12.05 8.46 -3.00
CA ILE A 100 12.65 9.64 -3.65
C ILE A 100 12.16 9.74 -5.10
N GLU A 101 12.09 8.61 -5.82
CA GLU A 101 11.55 8.52 -7.18
C GLU A 101 10.02 8.70 -7.22
N GLY A 102 9.33 8.46 -6.10
CA GLY A 102 7.90 8.72 -5.94
C GLY A 102 6.95 7.59 -6.37
N CYS A 103 7.47 6.41 -6.72
CA CYS A 103 6.63 5.25 -7.04
C CYS A 103 6.02 4.58 -5.80
N VAL A 104 6.62 4.77 -4.62
CA VAL A 104 6.06 4.29 -3.36
C VAL A 104 5.41 5.47 -2.64
N GLY A 105 4.08 5.46 -2.58
CA GLY A 105 3.32 6.46 -1.87
C GLY A 105 3.33 6.27 -0.34
N ASN A 106 2.66 7.18 0.36
CA ASN A 106 2.52 7.06 1.81
C ASN A 106 1.45 6.02 2.19
N ALA A 107 1.84 4.98 2.94
CA ALA A 107 0.95 3.92 3.43
C ALA A 107 0.06 4.31 4.65
N THR A 108 0.10 5.56 5.12
CA THR A 108 -0.62 6.00 6.33
C THR A 108 -2.13 5.70 6.25
N LEU A 109 -2.76 5.91 5.09
CA LEU A 109 -4.19 5.61 4.91
C LEU A 109 -4.51 4.12 5.11
N PHE A 110 -3.64 3.24 4.63
CA PHE A 110 -3.79 1.80 4.81
C PHE A 110 -3.67 1.41 6.28
N ILE A 111 -2.68 1.96 6.99
CA ILE A 111 -2.47 1.72 8.42
C ILE A 111 -3.69 2.16 9.24
N LEU A 112 -4.24 3.35 8.93
CA LEU A 112 -5.42 3.87 9.62
C LEU A 112 -6.64 2.96 9.41
N VAL A 113 -6.87 2.49 8.19
CA VAL A 113 -7.97 1.56 7.89
C VAL A 113 -7.78 0.23 8.61
N ALA A 114 -6.57 -0.33 8.55
CA ALA A 114 -6.25 -1.58 9.27
C ALA A 114 -6.50 -1.45 10.78
N ALA A 115 -6.08 -0.33 11.39
CA ALA A 115 -6.32 -0.06 12.80
C ALA A 115 -7.82 0.03 13.13
N LEU A 116 -8.60 0.75 12.31
CA LEU A 116 -10.06 0.86 12.50
C LEU A 116 -10.77 -0.48 12.35
N VAL A 117 -10.37 -1.30 11.38
CA VAL A 117 -10.91 -2.65 11.19
C VAL A 117 -10.60 -3.52 12.41
N CYS A 118 -9.35 -3.51 12.91
CA CYS A 118 -8.98 -4.24 14.11
C CYS A 118 -9.84 -3.84 15.32
N VAL A 119 -10.00 -2.54 15.57
CA VAL A 119 -10.84 -2.04 16.67
C VAL A 119 -12.29 -2.48 16.48
N GLY A 120 -12.85 -2.33 15.28
CA GLY A 120 -14.23 -2.73 14.98
C GLY A 120 -14.47 -4.21 15.19
N VAL A 121 -13.55 -5.07 14.74
CA VAL A 121 -13.62 -6.52 14.94
C VAL A 121 -13.59 -6.85 16.42
N VAL A 122 -12.62 -6.31 17.17
CA VAL A 122 -12.49 -6.58 18.61
C VAL A 122 -13.75 -6.15 19.37
N LEU A 123 -14.26 -4.95 19.12
CA LEU A 123 -15.48 -4.46 19.77
C LEU A 123 -16.71 -5.30 19.43
N TYR A 124 -16.80 -5.83 18.21
CA TYR A 124 -17.94 -6.62 17.77
C TYR A 124 -17.88 -8.08 18.23
N THR A 125 -16.69 -8.67 18.27
CA THR A 125 -16.49 -10.07 18.68
C THR A 125 -16.23 -10.24 20.18
N ALA A 126 -15.98 -9.17 20.92
CA ALA A 126 -15.77 -9.25 22.36
C ALA A 126 -17.01 -9.82 23.09
N PRO A 127 -16.83 -10.76 24.02
CA PRO A 127 -17.92 -11.23 24.87
C PRO A 127 -18.36 -10.10 25.81
N LEU A 128 -19.63 -9.69 25.72
CA LEU A 128 -20.22 -8.83 26.76
C LEU A 128 -20.24 -9.64 28.05
N LYS A 129 -19.40 -9.24 29.02
CA LYS A 129 -19.36 -9.84 30.35
C LYS A 129 -20.76 -9.75 30.95
N ARG A 130 -21.44 -10.90 31.07
CA ARG A 130 -22.71 -11.01 31.78
C ARG A 130 -22.36 -10.98 33.28
N ASP A 131 -22.58 -9.83 33.92
CA ASP A 131 -22.40 -9.72 35.36
C ASP A 131 -23.26 -10.78 36.05
N LYS A 132 -22.59 -11.63 36.84
CA LYS A 132 -23.26 -12.61 37.69
C LYS A 132 -23.65 -11.88 38.97
N THR A 133 -24.89 -11.41 39.02
CA THR A 133 -25.62 -11.16 40.29
C THR A 133 -25.99 -12.48 40.94
#